data_AF-R7QBI7-F1
#
_entry.id   AF-R7QBI7-F1
#
_cell.length_a   1.000
_cell.length_b   1.000
_cell.length_c   1.000
_cell.angle_alpha   90.00
_cell.angle_beta   90.00
_cell.angle_gamma   90.00
#
_symmetry.space_group_name_H-M   'P 1'
#
loop_
_entity.id
_entity.type
_entity.pdbx_description
1 polymer ?
#
loop_
_entity_poly.entity_id
_entity_poly.type
_entity_poly.pdbx_seq_one_letter_code
_entity_poly.pdbx_strand_id
1 'polypeptide(L)'
;MSRPSSIPGDGTSDPFTMQDPRPTPSSRENSHVHHIHEFGEVDRIVHVAPSETSITDDHDPVVPASADQSPSAKIKREKRVWNRLFHDRHLMQYFYQGTLYRTVGKRKVGTEELFFDLVIVAAVAALGHELRISEITWQSTEKFILLFSAVYNSWRQSVLLWNLWGIQEDLLEKAGIYVTFFALSGIALGGHNAFDDLARPFVAVSAFVASAIPALAGVAWSFSESLMKNPANRVNQLILSDIFTFVSIVPYLIAACVRDENLTRNLYWVAFGLQLAALLIPHQLYRHLHRRIDDYTRIALNIELVVEKYEVLTMIVLGETMIGLLFEGGSKF
;
A
#
# COMPACT_ATOMS: atom_id res chain seq x y z
N MET A 1 40.32 -37.73 70.77
CA MET A 1 39.32 -36.64 70.92
C MET A 1 38.43 -36.67 69.71
N SER A 2 37.10 -36.72 69.73
CA SER A 2 36.08 -37.10 70.69
C SER A 2 34.86 -37.45 69.82
N ARG A 3 34.05 -38.40 70.28
CA ARG A 3 32.96 -39.06 69.56
C ARG A 3 31.73 -38.17 69.21
N PRO A 4 30.81 -38.69 68.36
CA PRO A 4 29.66 -38.01 67.75
C PRO A 4 28.33 -38.22 68.52
N SER A 5 27.23 -37.62 68.05
CA SER A 5 25.82 -37.88 68.48
C SER A 5 24.87 -37.59 67.31
N SER A 6 24.22 -38.56 66.64
CA SER A 6 23.01 -39.35 66.99
C SER A 6 21.65 -38.61 66.85
N ILE A 7 20.93 -38.82 65.72
CA ILE A 7 19.60 -39.48 65.49
C ILE A 7 18.72 -39.73 66.75
N PRO A 8 17.34 -39.83 66.78
CA PRO A 8 16.28 -40.05 65.74
C PRO A 8 14.90 -39.33 65.89
N GLY A 9 14.00 -39.58 64.91
CA GLY A 9 12.59 -39.99 65.14
C GLY A 9 11.54 -38.89 64.97
N ASP A 10 10.26 -39.15 64.68
CA ASP A 10 9.48 -40.32 64.26
C ASP A 10 8.05 -39.78 63.96
N GLY A 11 7.27 -40.47 63.12
CA GLY A 11 5.80 -40.53 63.12
C GLY A 11 4.95 -39.26 62.92
N THR A 12 4.09 -39.27 61.90
CA THR A 12 2.64 -39.56 62.07
C THR A 12 1.87 -39.31 60.77
N SER A 13 1.08 -40.30 60.40
CA SER A 13 -0.04 -40.26 59.47
C SER A 13 -1.21 -39.46 60.03
N ASP A 14 -1.97 -38.74 59.19
CA ASP A 14 -3.41 -38.97 58.98
C ASP A 14 -4.07 -38.02 57.95
N PRO A 15 -5.28 -38.36 57.44
CA PRO A 15 -5.82 -38.02 56.13
C PRO A 15 -6.73 -36.78 56.17
N PHE A 16 -7.53 -36.55 55.10
CA PHE A 16 -8.46 -35.42 54.81
C PHE A 16 -7.87 -34.44 53.76
N THR A 17 -8.52 -34.03 52.67
CA THR A 17 -9.93 -34.09 52.27
C THR A 17 -10.02 -34.01 50.75
N MET A 18 -10.96 -34.77 50.18
CA MET A 18 -11.45 -34.68 48.82
C MET A 18 -12.21 -33.34 48.65
N GLN A 19 -11.71 -32.42 47.81
CA GLN A 19 -12.52 -31.33 47.27
C GLN A 19 -12.23 -31.17 45.78
N ASP A 20 -13.21 -31.64 45.02
CA ASP A 20 -13.43 -31.41 43.60
C ASP A 20 -13.78 -29.92 43.40
N PRO A 21 -13.25 -29.25 42.38
CA PRO A 21 -14.13 -28.40 41.58
C PRO A 21 -13.94 -28.65 40.07
N ARG A 22 -15.00 -29.17 39.45
CA ARG A 22 -15.34 -28.96 38.03
C ARG A 22 -15.42 -27.45 37.71
N PRO A 23 -15.64 -27.06 36.45
CA PRO A 23 -14.91 -27.38 35.22
C PRO A 23 -14.36 -26.08 34.59
N THR A 24 -13.25 -26.15 33.85
CA THR A 24 -12.80 -25.03 33.01
C THR A 24 -13.73 -24.86 31.79
N PRO A 25 -14.26 -23.66 31.52
CA PRO A 25 -15.04 -23.42 30.32
C PRO A 25 -14.13 -23.28 29.10
N SER A 26 -14.56 -23.93 28.04
CA SER A 26 -14.11 -23.78 26.66
C SER A 26 -13.98 -22.31 26.24
N SER A 27 -12.77 -21.86 25.87
CA SER A 27 -12.63 -20.77 24.91
C SER A 27 -12.61 -21.38 23.51
N ARG A 28 -13.82 -21.54 22.95
CA ARG A 28 -14.01 -21.62 21.50
C ARG A 28 -13.35 -20.39 20.88
N GLU A 29 -12.34 -20.63 20.07
CA GLU A 29 -11.78 -19.68 19.12
C GLU A 29 -12.80 -19.48 18.00
N ASN A 30 -13.86 -18.73 18.29
CA ASN A 30 -14.77 -18.23 17.28
C ASN A 30 -14.17 -16.94 16.72
N SER A 31 -13.37 -17.08 15.65
CA SER A 31 -13.11 -15.98 14.71
C SER A 31 -14.43 -15.61 14.04
N HIS A 32 -15.23 -14.78 14.70
CA HIS A 32 -16.43 -14.19 14.14
C HIS A 32 -15.99 -13.12 13.13
N VAL A 33 -15.86 -13.52 11.86
CA VAL A 33 -15.85 -12.60 10.74
C VAL A 33 -17.26 -12.00 10.66
N HIS A 34 -17.45 -10.82 11.25
CA HIS A 34 -18.65 -10.04 11.03
C HIS A 34 -18.61 -9.47 9.62
N HIS A 35 -19.38 -10.07 8.72
CA HIS A 35 -19.72 -9.44 7.46
C HIS A 35 -20.52 -8.17 7.78
N ILE A 36 -20.03 -7.02 7.33
CA ILE A 36 -20.70 -5.73 7.47
C ILE A 36 -21.93 -5.72 6.55
N HIS A 37 -23.02 -6.34 6.97
CA HIS A 37 -24.33 -5.82 6.59
C HIS A 37 -24.52 -4.54 7.43
N GLU A 38 -24.85 -3.45 6.75
CA GLU A 38 -25.01 -2.12 7.35
C GLU A 38 -23.71 -1.50 7.87
N PHE A 39 -22.99 -0.83 6.96
CA PHE A 39 -22.89 0.59 7.22
C PHE A 39 -24.33 1.06 7.42
N GLY A 40 -24.63 1.56 8.62
CA GLY A 40 -25.57 2.66 8.69
C GLY A 40 -25.22 3.55 7.52
N GLU A 41 -26.16 3.62 6.58
CA GLU A 41 -26.32 4.79 5.75
C GLU A 41 -25.93 5.93 6.67
N VAL A 42 -24.75 6.51 6.45
CA VAL A 42 -24.60 7.92 6.70
C VAL A 42 -25.48 8.51 5.62
N ASP A 43 -26.80 8.41 5.87
CA ASP A 43 -27.75 9.42 5.55
C ASP A 43 -26.96 10.69 5.83
N ARG A 44 -26.57 11.33 4.73
CA ARG A 44 -26.54 12.77 4.57
C ARG A 44 -26.90 13.41 5.91
N ILE A 45 -26.01 14.22 6.50
CA ILE A 45 -26.42 15.12 7.60
C ILE A 45 -27.59 15.95 7.04
N VAL A 46 -28.80 15.43 7.24
CA VAL A 46 -30.07 16.05 6.91
C VAL A 46 -30.37 16.81 8.17
N HIS A 47 -30.16 18.11 8.11
CA HIS A 47 -30.88 19.02 8.98
C HIS A 47 -32.37 18.80 8.70
N VAL A 48 -33.03 17.99 9.54
CA VAL A 48 -34.48 17.88 9.57
C VAL A 48 -35.00 19.17 10.23
N ALA A 49 -35.55 20.06 9.42
CA ALA A 49 -36.60 20.97 9.85
C ALA A 49 -37.96 20.29 9.56
N PRO A 50 -38.98 20.48 10.40
CA PRO A 50 -40.12 19.59 10.48
C PRO A 50 -41.20 19.83 9.40
N SER A 51 -41.86 18.72 9.06
CA SER A 51 -43.22 18.54 8.52
C SER A 51 -43.60 19.21 7.20
N GLU A 52 -44.00 18.39 6.22
CA GLU A 52 -45.37 18.47 5.66
C GLU A 52 -45.73 17.21 4.84
N THR A 53 -47.01 16.92 4.89
CA THR A 53 -47.75 15.71 4.50
C THR A 53 -48.15 15.65 3.02
N SER A 54 -48.36 14.40 2.56
CA SER A 54 -49.41 13.89 1.64
C SER A 54 -49.39 14.13 0.11
N ILE A 55 -49.34 12.99 -0.61
CA ILE A 55 -50.24 12.48 -1.69
C ILE A 55 -50.46 13.35 -2.97
N THR A 56 -50.11 12.83 -4.17
CA THR A 56 -51.02 12.42 -5.28
C THR A 56 -50.28 12.12 -6.61
N ASP A 57 -50.93 11.25 -7.40
CA ASP A 57 -50.68 10.80 -8.78
C ASP A 57 -50.42 11.86 -9.88
N ASP A 58 -49.88 11.30 -10.98
CA ASP A 58 -50.05 11.65 -12.40
C ASP A 58 -49.23 12.77 -13.08
N HIS A 59 -48.84 12.40 -14.32
CA HIS A 59 -48.27 13.18 -15.41
C HIS A 59 -46.83 13.68 -15.28
N ASP A 60 -45.93 13.06 -16.06
CA ASP A 60 -44.65 13.65 -16.49
C ASP A 60 -44.91 14.97 -17.22
N PRO A 61 -44.48 16.13 -16.69
CA PRO A 61 -44.51 17.36 -17.46
C PRO A 61 -43.30 17.37 -18.39
N VAL A 62 -43.56 17.66 -19.67
CA VAL A 62 -42.53 18.08 -20.63
C VAL A 62 -41.84 19.31 -20.06
N VAL A 63 -40.64 19.13 -19.50
CA VAL A 63 -39.85 20.22 -18.92
C VAL A 63 -39.36 21.15 -20.04
N PRO A 64 -39.68 22.45 -20.01
CA PRO A 64 -39.19 23.39 -21.01
C PRO A 64 -37.67 23.58 -20.87
N ALA A 65 -36.99 23.72 -22.01
CA ALA A 65 -35.54 23.85 -22.15
C ALA A 65 -34.92 25.13 -21.52
N SER A 66 -35.62 25.82 -20.62
CA SER A 66 -35.18 27.05 -19.97
C SER A 66 -34.82 26.89 -18.49
N ALA A 67 -34.88 25.67 -17.92
CA ALA A 67 -34.57 25.41 -16.50
C ALA A 67 -33.06 25.25 -16.18
N ASP A 68 -32.17 25.35 -17.17
CA ASP A 68 -30.74 25.04 -17.03
C ASP A 68 -29.90 26.13 -16.31
N GLN A 69 -30.54 27.18 -15.79
CA GLN A 69 -29.88 28.29 -15.07
C GLN A 69 -30.24 28.38 -13.58
N SER A 70 -30.94 27.39 -13.02
CA SER A 70 -31.15 27.34 -11.57
C SER A 70 -29.80 27.15 -10.85
N PRO A 71 -29.46 27.96 -9.83
CA PRO A 71 -28.24 27.80 -9.03
C PRO A 71 -28.07 26.36 -8.49
N SER A 72 -29.19 25.68 -8.22
CA SER A 72 -29.22 24.30 -7.74
C SER A 72 -28.78 23.28 -8.80
N ALA A 73 -29.08 23.52 -10.08
CA ALA A 73 -28.67 22.66 -11.19
C ALA A 73 -27.17 22.79 -11.47
N LYS A 74 -26.64 24.03 -11.39
CA LYS A 74 -25.20 24.30 -11.50
C LYS A 74 -24.39 23.61 -10.40
N ILE A 75 -24.83 23.71 -9.13
CA ILE A 75 -24.18 23.02 -7.99
C ILE A 75 -24.22 21.49 -8.16
N LYS A 76 -25.34 20.92 -8.62
CA LYS A 76 -25.45 19.47 -8.89
C LYS A 76 -24.50 19.02 -10.01
N ARG A 77 -24.34 19.83 -11.07
CA ARG A 77 -23.43 19.54 -12.18
C ARG A 77 -21.97 19.61 -11.73
N GLU A 78 -21.59 20.64 -10.97
CA GLU A 78 -20.24 20.79 -10.42
C GLU A 78 -19.89 19.61 -9.51
N LYS A 79 -20.77 19.24 -8.57
CA LYS A 79 -20.57 18.05 -7.72
C LYS A 79 -20.41 16.76 -8.53
N ARG A 80 -21.20 16.59 -9.60
CA ARG A 80 -21.08 15.41 -10.48
C ARG A 80 -19.73 15.38 -11.21
N VAL A 81 -19.18 16.52 -11.62
CA VAL A 81 -17.85 16.61 -12.25
C VAL A 81 -16.77 16.31 -11.22
N TRP A 82 -16.85 16.90 -10.03
CA TRP A 82 -15.92 16.63 -8.93
C TRP A 82 -15.90 15.16 -8.54
N ASN A 83 -17.06 14.53 -8.40
CA ASN A 83 -17.16 13.11 -8.06
C ASN A 83 -16.62 12.16 -9.14
N ARG A 84 -16.47 12.62 -10.40
CA ARG A 84 -15.81 11.87 -11.49
C ARG A 84 -14.30 12.07 -11.52
N LEU A 85 -13.82 13.19 -10.97
CA LEU A 85 -12.40 13.52 -10.89
C LEU A 85 -11.77 12.94 -9.62
N PHE A 86 -12.50 13.03 -8.51
CA PHE A 86 -12.12 12.55 -7.18
C PHE A 86 -13.33 11.88 -6.53
N HIS A 87 -13.26 10.57 -6.33
CA HIS A 87 -14.14 9.89 -5.39
C HIS A 87 -13.58 9.98 -3.98
N ASP A 88 -14.46 10.15 -2.99
CA ASP A 88 -14.08 9.97 -1.59
C ASP A 88 -13.69 8.51 -1.38
N ARG A 89 -12.53 8.29 -0.76
CA ARG A 89 -11.97 6.96 -0.53
C ARG A 89 -12.07 6.59 0.92
N HIS A 90 -12.31 5.30 1.12
CA HIS A 90 -12.34 4.68 2.43
C HIS A 90 -11.37 3.51 2.51
N LEU A 91 -10.82 3.26 3.69
CA LEU A 91 -10.02 2.07 3.94
C LEU A 91 -10.84 0.81 3.73
N MET A 92 -10.30 -0.10 2.92
CA MET A 92 -10.96 -1.36 2.59
C MET A 92 -10.93 -2.37 3.74
N GLN A 93 -9.91 -2.29 4.61
CA GLN A 93 -9.73 -3.24 5.70
C GLN A 93 -8.97 -2.60 6.87
N TYR A 94 -9.48 -2.75 8.09
CA TYR A 94 -8.82 -2.32 9.32
C TYR A 94 -9.29 -3.14 10.52
N PHE A 95 -8.47 -3.23 11.56
CA PHE A 95 -8.90 -3.76 12.86
C PHE A 95 -9.40 -2.61 13.72
N TYR A 96 -10.54 -2.80 14.37
CA TYR A 96 -11.02 -1.92 15.43
C TYR A 96 -11.38 -2.78 16.64
N GLN A 97 -10.73 -2.50 17.79
CA GLN A 97 -10.92 -3.26 19.03
C GLN A 97 -10.77 -4.79 18.86
N GLY A 98 -9.79 -5.21 18.05
CA GLY A 98 -9.52 -6.63 17.78
C GLY A 98 -10.48 -7.29 16.78
N THR A 99 -11.55 -6.60 16.37
CA THR A 99 -12.46 -7.07 15.32
C THR A 99 -11.98 -6.58 13.96
N LEU A 100 -11.98 -7.47 12.97
CA LEU A 100 -11.62 -7.13 11.60
C LEU A 100 -12.83 -6.56 10.85
N TYR A 101 -12.70 -5.31 10.40
CA TYR A 101 -13.66 -4.67 9.50
C TYR A 101 -13.11 -4.72 8.07
N ARG A 102 -13.93 -5.20 7.14
CA ARG A 102 -13.57 -5.34 5.72
C ARG A 102 -14.79 -5.02 4.85
N THR A 103 -14.57 -4.32 3.75
CA THR A 103 -15.62 -4.08 2.74
C THR A 103 -16.18 -5.41 2.22
N VAL A 104 -17.51 -5.50 2.10
CA VAL A 104 -18.20 -6.71 1.65
C VAL A 104 -17.98 -6.93 0.16
N GLY A 105 -17.49 -8.12 -0.18
CA GLY A 105 -17.24 -8.54 -1.56
C GLY A 105 -15.80 -8.98 -1.79
N LYS A 106 -15.61 -10.03 -2.60
CA LYS A 106 -14.27 -10.39 -3.07
C LYS A 106 -13.83 -9.32 -4.06
N ARG A 107 -12.88 -8.47 -3.67
CA ARG A 107 -12.22 -7.55 -4.60
C ARG A 107 -11.68 -8.37 -5.76
N LYS A 108 -12.03 -7.98 -6.97
CA LYS A 108 -11.43 -8.52 -8.19
C LYS A 108 -10.21 -7.67 -8.54
N VAL A 109 -9.13 -8.33 -8.93
CA VAL A 109 -7.96 -7.66 -9.51
C VAL A 109 -8.40 -6.95 -10.78
N GLY A 110 -8.19 -5.64 -10.84
CA GLY A 110 -8.51 -4.84 -12.02
C GLY A 110 -7.53 -5.11 -13.17
N THR A 111 -7.97 -4.87 -14.41
CA THR A 111 -7.13 -5.01 -15.61
C THR A 111 -5.91 -4.09 -15.53
N GLU A 112 -6.08 -2.89 -14.97
CA GLU A 112 -5.03 -1.90 -14.77
C GLU A 112 -3.95 -2.40 -13.80
N GLU A 113 -4.35 -3.11 -12.74
CA GLU A 113 -3.39 -3.69 -11.80
C GLU A 113 -2.57 -4.79 -12.48
N LEU A 114 -3.21 -5.65 -13.27
CA LEU A 114 -2.52 -6.72 -13.99
C LEU A 114 -1.57 -6.15 -15.05
N PHE A 115 -1.99 -5.09 -15.75
CA PHE A 115 -1.14 -4.42 -16.72
C PHE A 115 0.05 -3.71 -16.03
N PHE A 116 -0.15 -3.13 -14.84
CA PHE A 116 0.96 -2.59 -14.05
C PHE A 116 1.99 -3.67 -13.69
N ASP A 117 1.53 -4.83 -13.23
CA ASP A 117 2.42 -5.96 -12.92
C ASP A 117 3.23 -6.36 -14.17
N LEU A 118 2.61 -6.37 -15.36
CA LEU A 118 3.30 -6.61 -16.64
C LEU A 118 4.36 -5.53 -16.94
N VAL A 119 4.04 -4.24 -16.75
CA VAL A 119 4.99 -3.13 -16.97
C VAL A 119 6.21 -3.27 -16.06
N ILE A 120 6.00 -3.65 -14.79
CA ILE A 120 7.09 -3.88 -13.84
C ILE A 120 7.98 -5.03 -14.30
N VAL A 121 7.40 -6.16 -14.71
CA VAL A 121 8.19 -7.29 -15.22
C VAL A 121 8.95 -6.89 -16.48
N ALA A 122 8.32 -6.21 -17.42
CA ALA A 122 8.99 -5.73 -18.63
C ALA A 122 10.17 -4.79 -18.29
N ALA A 123 9.99 -3.89 -17.30
CA ALA A 123 11.06 -3.02 -16.83
C ALA A 123 12.22 -3.81 -16.20
N VAL A 124 11.91 -4.78 -15.32
CA VAL A 124 12.93 -5.64 -14.71
C VAL A 124 13.65 -6.49 -15.75
N ALA A 125 12.93 -7.03 -16.74
CA ALA A 125 13.50 -7.80 -17.83
C ALA A 125 14.45 -6.96 -18.68
N ALA A 126 14.08 -5.72 -19.01
CA ALA A 126 14.95 -4.79 -19.73
C ALA A 126 16.23 -4.49 -18.93
N LEU A 127 16.11 -4.21 -17.63
CA LEU A 127 17.28 -4.00 -16.76
C LEU A 127 18.16 -5.25 -16.63
N GLY A 128 17.55 -6.44 -16.57
CA GLY A 128 18.26 -7.72 -16.51
C GLY A 128 18.97 -8.05 -17.82
N HIS A 129 18.37 -7.73 -18.96
CA HIS A 129 18.97 -7.87 -20.27
C HIS A 129 20.23 -7.01 -20.41
N GLU A 130 20.19 -5.77 -19.94
CA GLU A 130 21.34 -4.88 -19.87
C GLU A 130 22.49 -5.43 -19.03
N LEU A 131 22.17 -6.01 -17.87
CA LEU A 131 23.15 -6.68 -17.00
C LEU A 131 23.80 -7.89 -17.68
N ARG A 132 23.06 -8.59 -18.54
CA ARG A 132 23.51 -9.79 -19.24
C ARG A 132 24.37 -9.49 -20.47
N ILE A 133 24.03 -8.47 -21.25
CA ILE A 133 24.81 -8.05 -22.43
C ILE A 133 26.10 -7.38 -22.00
N SER A 134 26.04 -6.57 -20.94
CA SER A 134 27.23 -6.00 -20.33
C SER A 134 28.05 -7.12 -19.69
N GLU A 135 29.38 -6.97 -19.66
CA GLU A 135 30.20 -7.86 -18.83
C GLU A 135 29.71 -7.80 -17.37
N ILE A 136 29.60 -8.96 -16.72
CA ILE A 136 29.16 -9.07 -15.32
C ILE A 136 30.28 -8.52 -14.43
N THR A 137 30.26 -7.20 -14.28
CA THR A 137 31.15 -6.44 -13.41
C THR A 137 30.36 -5.91 -12.22
N TRP A 138 31.08 -5.45 -11.20
CA TRP A 138 30.46 -4.78 -10.06
C TRP A 138 29.69 -3.53 -10.50
N GLN A 139 30.20 -2.75 -11.45
CA GLN A 139 29.54 -1.54 -11.93
C GLN A 139 28.21 -1.84 -12.65
N SER A 140 28.18 -2.89 -13.48
CA SER A 140 26.95 -3.35 -14.13
C SER A 140 25.93 -3.85 -13.10
N THR A 141 26.39 -4.59 -12.10
CA THR A 141 25.56 -5.14 -11.02
C THR A 141 25.01 -4.03 -10.11
N GLU A 142 25.84 -3.05 -9.74
CA GLU A 142 25.43 -1.86 -9.00
C GLU A 142 24.34 -1.10 -9.76
N LYS A 143 24.56 -0.82 -11.05
CA LYS A 143 23.57 -0.15 -11.91
C LYS A 143 22.23 -0.88 -11.87
N PHE A 144 22.25 -2.21 -12.03
CA PHE A 144 21.06 -3.04 -11.92
C PHE A 144 20.38 -2.89 -10.56
N ILE A 145 21.11 -3.06 -9.44
CA ILE A 145 20.55 -2.96 -8.09
C ILE A 145 19.88 -1.59 -7.86
N LEU A 146 20.55 -0.51 -8.25
CA LEU A 146 20.06 0.85 -8.05
C LEU A 146 18.78 1.13 -8.86
N LEU A 147 18.73 0.74 -10.13
CA LEU A 147 17.54 0.92 -10.97
C LEU A 147 16.40 -0.02 -10.58
N PHE A 148 16.72 -1.29 -10.29
CA PHE A 148 15.78 -2.27 -9.78
C PHE A 148 15.13 -1.78 -8.49
N SER A 149 15.91 -1.18 -7.58
CA SER A 149 15.37 -0.65 -6.32
C SER A 149 14.31 0.43 -6.54
N ALA A 150 14.50 1.32 -7.51
CA ALA A 150 13.52 2.35 -7.85
C ALA A 150 12.21 1.75 -8.40
N VAL A 151 12.34 0.78 -9.31
CA VAL A 151 11.20 0.05 -9.90
C VAL A 151 10.45 -0.74 -8.82
N TYR A 152 11.16 -1.51 -8.02
CA TYR A 152 10.61 -2.33 -6.94
C TYR A 152 9.93 -1.48 -5.86
N ASN A 153 10.52 -0.33 -5.51
CA ASN A 153 9.94 0.60 -4.56
C ASN A 153 8.61 1.18 -5.07
N SER A 154 8.57 1.60 -6.34
CA SER A 154 7.33 2.07 -6.97
C SER A 154 6.25 0.99 -6.97
N TRP A 155 6.58 -0.25 -7.36
CA TRP A 155 5.65 -1.38 -7.32
C TRP A 155 5.09 -1.62 -5.92
N ARG A 156 5.96 -1.72 -4.91
CA ARG A 156 5.56 -1.96 -3.52
C ARG A 156 4.60 -0.88 -3.01
N GLN A 157 4.87 0.38 -3.31
CA GLN A 157 4.01 1.49 -2.89
C GLN A 157 2.65 1.44 -3.60
N SER A 158 2.62 1.18 -4.91
CA SER A 158 1.36 1.01 -5.64
C SER A 158 0.54 -0.17 -5.11
N VAL A 159 1.15 -1.32 -4.85
CA VAL A 159 0.46 -2.49 -4.27
C VAL A 159 -0.11 -2.17 -2.90
N LEU A 160 0.66 -1.49 -2.03
CA LEU A 160 0.18 -1.08 -0.71
C LEU A 160 -0.99 -0.09 -0.82
N LEU A 161 -0.85 0.94 -1.65
CA LEU A 161 -1.86 1.95 -1.92
C LEU A 161 -3.16 1.30 -2.40
N TRP A 162 -3.06 0.43 -3.40
CA TRP A 162 -4.22 -0.28 -3.90
C TRP A 162 -4.80 -1.22 -2.86
N ASN A 163 -4.00 -1.95 -2.10
CA ASN A 163 -4.48 -2.83 -1.04
C ASN A 163 -5.35 -2.09 -0.01
N LEU A 164 -4.94 -0.88 0.36
CA LEU A 164 -5.59 -0.05 1.38
C LEU A 164 -6.87 0.62 0.88
N TRP A 165 -6.86 1.21 -0.31
CA TRP A 165 -7.97 2.08 -0.78
C TRP A 165 -8.78 1.53 -1.96
N GLY A 166 -8.32 0.45 -2.60
CA GLY A 166 -8.92 0.00 -3.86
C GLY A 166 -8.49 0.84 -5.06
N ILE A 167 -8.68 0.28 -6.25
CA ILE A 167 -8.73 1.08 -7.48
C ILE A 167 -10.19 1.48 -7.72
N GLN A 168 -10.40 2.76 -7.97
CA GLN A 168 -11.67 3.34 -8.39
C GLN A 168 -11.59 3.76 -9.86
N GLU A 169 -12.73 4.03 -10.48
CA GLU A 169 -12.78 4.42 -11.90
C GLU A 169 -12.50 5.92 -12.14
N ASP A 170 -11.91 6.61 -11.17
CA ASP A 170 -11.64 8.05 -11.21
C ASP A 170 -10.61 8.43 -12.27
N LEU A 171 -10.83 9.57 -12.92
CA LEU A 171 -9.95 10.04 -13.99
C LEU A 171 -8.53 10.37 -13.47
N LEU A 172 -8.41 10.97 -12.28
CA LEU A 172 -7.11 11.36 -11.74
C LEU A 172 -6.28 10.19 -11.24
N GLU A 173 -6.93 9.16 -10.68
CA GLU A 173 -6.26 7.91 -10.36
C GLU A 173 -5.75 7.25 -11.64
N LYS A 174 -6.62 7.10 -12.67
CA LYS A 174 -6.21 6.53 -13.96
C LYS A 174 -5.06 7.31 -14.58
N ALA A 175 -5.13 8.64 -14.58
CA ALA A 175 -4.04 9.49 -15.07
C ALA A 175 -2.75 9.26 -14.28
N GLY A 176 -2.82 9.21 -12.94
CA GLY A 176 -1.68 8.93 -12.08
C GLY A 176 -1.05 7.56 -12.37
N ILE A 177 -1.87 6.52 -12.52
CA ILE A 177 -1.46 5.17 -12.88
C ILE A 177 -0.72 5.18 -14.22
N TYR A 178 -1.27 5.80 -15.27
CA TYR A 178 -0.62 5.87 -16.58
C TYR A 178 0.67 6.68 -16.57
N VAL A 179 0.75 7.77 -15.78
CA VAL A 179 2.00 8.52 -15.61
C VAL A 179 3.05 7.67 -14.91
N THR A 180 2.66 6.88 -13.89
CA THR A 180 3.56 5.91 -13.27
C THR A 180 4.03 4.85 -14.27
N PHE A 181 3.16 4.33 -15.15
CA PHE A 181 3.56 3.37 -16.20
C PHE A 181 4.59 3.97 -17.15
N PHE A 182 4.34 5.20 -17.59
CA PHE A 182 5.25 5.92 -18.47
C PHE A 182 6.60 6.17 -17.78
N ALA A 183 6.59 6.55 -16.51
CA ALA A 183 7.80 6.75 -15.73
C ALA A 183 8.58 5.42 -15.54
N LEU A 184 7.93 4.32 -15.21
CA LEU A 184 8.59 3.01 -15.11
C LEU A 184 9.20 2.57 -16.44
N SER A 185 8.48 2.80 -17.54
CA SER A 185 8.99 2.56 -18.90
C SER A 185 10.20 3.46 -19.20
N GLY A 186 10.20 4.70 -18.73
CA GLY A 186 11.34 5.62 -18.84
C GLY A 186 12.59 5.12 -18.13
N ILE A 187 12.46 4.52 -16.95
CA ILE A 187 13.57 3.88 -16.24
C ILE A 187 14.12 2.72 -17.06
N ALA A 188 13.25 1.87 -17.61
CA ALA A 188 13.63 0.71 -18.40
C ALA A 188 14.35 1.12 -19.71
N LEU A 189 13.77 2.05 -20.47
CA LEU A 189 14.30 2.53 -21.74
C LEU A 189 15.63 3.27 -21.59
N GLY A 190 15.77 4.06 -20.52
CA GLY A 190 17.02 4.79 -20.23
C GLY A 190 18.05 3.98 -19.45
N GLY A 191 17.74 2.73 -19.07
CA GLY A 191 18.55 1.92 -18.15
C GLY A 191 19.99 1.68 -18.63
N HIS A 192 20.18 1.54 -19.95
CA HIS A 192 21.51 1.36 -20.56
C HIS A 192 22.46 2.51 -20.18
N ASN A 193 21.99 3.75 -20.34
CA ASN A 193 22.74 5.00 -20.19
C ASN A 193 22.32 5.80 -18.95
N ALA A 194 21.78 5.13 -17.92
CA ALA A 194 21.10 5.78 -16.79
C ALA A 194 21.97 6.76 -15.99
N PHE A 195 23.30 6.65 -16.09
CA PHE A 195 24.24 7.53 -15.41
C PHE A 195 25.00 8.47 -16.36
N ASP A 196 24.77 8.35 -17.67
CA ASP A 196 25.38 9.20 -18.69
C ASP A 196 24.64 10.53 -18.81
N ASP A 197 25.36 11.57 -19.25
CA ASP A 197 24.85 12.94 -19.26
C ASP A 197 23.50 13.14 -19.99
N LEU A 198 23.25 12.38 -21.05
CA LEU A 198 22.04 12.53 -21.88
C LEU A 198 20.82 11.86 -21.25
N ALA A 199 20.94 10.62 -20.77
CA ALA A 199 19.80 9.82 -20.30
C ALA A 199 19.60 9.90 -18.79
N ARG A 200 20.63 10.25 -18.01
CA ARG A 200 20.54 10.45 -16.55
C ARG A 200 19.37 11.31 -16.09
N PRO A 201 19.18 12.56 -16.58
CA PRO A 201 18.08 13.40 -16.09
C PRO A 201 16.71 12.75 -16.35
N PHE A 202 16.56 12.09 -17.49
CA PHE A 202 15.33 11.40 -17.85
C PHE A 202 15.04 10.21 -16.92
N VAL A 203 16.04 9.34 -16.67
CA VAL A 203 15.89 8.19 -15.77
C VAL A 203 15.66 8.63 -14.33
N ALA A 204 16.38 9.65 -13.87
CA ALA A 204 16.27 10.17 -12.52
C ALA A 204 14.90 10.81 -12.24
N VAL A 205 14.38 11.62 -13.18
CA VAL A 205 13.01 12.16 -13.10
C VAL A 205 11.99 11.02 -13.16
N SER A 206 12.21 10.02 -14.01
CA SER A 206 11.33 8.85 -14.11
C SER A 206 11.26 8.07 -12.79
N ALA A 207 12.41 7.79 -12.15
CA ALA A 207 12.47 7.15 -10.85
C ALA A 207 11.76 7.96 -9.75
N PHE A 208 11.94 9.29 -9.76
CA PHE A 208 11.24 10.19 -8.87
C PHE A 208 9.72 10.13 -9.08
N VAL A 209 9.25 10.35 -10.32
CA VAL A 209 7.82 10.41 -10.65
C VAL A 209 7.11 9.08 -10.36
N ALA A 210 7.73 7.96 -10.74
CA ALA A 210 7.18 6.61 -10.53
C ALA A 210 6.91 6.31 -9.04
N SER A 211 7.70 6.89 -8.14
CA SER A 211 7.52 6.72 -6.68
C SER A 211 6.73 7.87 -6.03
N ALA A 212 6.84 9.09 -6.58
CA ALA A 212 6.18 10.27 -6.03
C ALA A 212 4.66 10.21 -6.18
N ILE A 213 4.16 9.72 -7.32
CA ILE A 213 2.72 9.67 -7.57
C ILE A 213 2.01 8.76 -6.56
N PRO A 214 2.41 7.49 -6.35
CA PRO A 214 1.77 6.65 -5.34
C PRO A 214 1.89 7.22 -3.92
N ALA A 215 3.05 7.79 -3.56
CA ALA A 215 3.25 8.39 -2.22
C ALA A 215 2.35 9.61 -1.98
N LEU A 216 2.25 10.52 -2.97
CA LEU A 216 1.38 11.69 -2.88
C LEU A 216 -0.10 11.30 -2.87
N ALA A 217 -0.48 10.28 -3.66
CA ALA A 217 -1.83 9.72 -3.61
C ALA A 217 -2.14 9.14 -2.23
N GLY A 218 -1.21 8.38 -1.64
CA GLY A 218 -1.33 7.83 -0.28
C GLY A 218 -1.55 8.91 0.77
N VAL A 219 -0.77 9.99 0.74
CA VAL A 219 -0.95 11.15 1.62
C VAL A 219 -2.30 11.82 1.39
N ALA A 220 -2.66 12.12 0.13
CA ALA A 220 -3.89 12.81 -0.20
C ALA A 220 -5.13 12.01 0.23
N TRP A 221 -5.14 10.70 -0.03
CA TRP A 221 -6.24 9.82 0.34
C TRP A 221 -6.31 9.58 1.84
N SER A 222 -5.16 9.53 2.52
CA SER A 222 -5.10 9.50 3.97
C SER A 222 -5.76 10.74 4.60
N PHE A 223 -5.57 11.94 4.03
CA PHE A 223 -6.23 13.14 4.54
C PHE A 223 -7.74 13.19 4.27
N SER A 224 -8.22 12.52 3.22
CA SER A 224 -9.66 12.37 2.99
C SER A 224 -10.33 11.38 3.95
N GLU A 225 -9.58 10.41 4.48
CA GLU A 225 -10.11 9.35 5.33
C GLU A 225 -10.53 9.89 6.71
N SER A 226 -11.81 9.67 7.05
CA SER A 226 -12.40 10.06 8.32
C SER A 226 -11.68 9.44 9.53
N LEU A 227 -11.26 8.17 9.42
CA LEU A 227 -10.53 7.45 10.47
C LEU A 227 -9.15 8.06 10.75
N MET A 228 -8.56 8.77 9.80
CA MET A 228 -7.22 9.38 9.99
C MET A 228 -7.28 10.80 10.57
N LYS A 229 -8.47 11.40 10.69
CA LYS A 229 -8.63 12.74 11.28
C LYS A 229 -8.30 12.77 12.78
N ASN A 230 -8.49 11.65 13.48
CA ASN A 230 -8.09 11.54 14.87
C ASN A 230 -6.60 11.17 14.94
N PRO A 231 -5.70 12.06 15.44
CA PRO A 231 -4.27 11.78 15.51
C PRO A 231 -3.92 10.52 16.32
N ALA A 232 -4.77 10.13 17.27
CA ALA A 232 -4.59 8.96 18.12
C ALA A 232 -4.72 7.62 17.39
N ASN A 233 -5.34 7.59 16.21
CA ASN A 233 -5.55 6.35 15.45
C ASN A 233 -4.24 5.86 14.84
N ARG A 234 -3.87 4.59 15.13
CA ARG A 234 -2.61 4.01 14.63
C ARG A 234 -2.50 3.92 13.12
N VAL A 235 -3.64 4.04 12.44
CA VAL A 235 -3.73 4.17 10.98
C VAL A 235 -2.92 5.37 10.46
N ASN A 236 -2.75 6.44 11.26
CA ASN A 236 -1.94 7.61 10.90
C ASN A 236 -0.45 7.31 10.70
N GLN A 237 0.00 6.11 11.10
CA GLN A 237 1.33 5.63 10.72
C GLN A 237 1.51 5.59 9.19
N LEU A 238 0.44 5.40 8.41
CA LEU A 238 0.49 5.43 6.94
C LEU A 238 0.94 6.80 6.42
N ILE A 239 0.34 7.89 6.92
CA ILE A 239 0.74 9.25 6.56
C ILE A 239 2.22 9.47 6.82
N LEU A 240 2.70 9.03 7.98
CA LEU A 240 4.12 9.13 8.33
C LEU A 240 4.98 8.29 7.37
N SER A 241 4.56 7.06 7.05
CA SER A 241 5.24 6.19 6.10
C SER A 241 5.33 6.80 4.70
N ASP A 242 4.26 7.41 4.22
CA ASP A 242 4.21 8.03 2.89
C ASP A 242 5.06 9.30 2.85
N ILE A 243 5.08 10.11 3.92
CA ILE A 243 5.98 11.27 4.04
C ILE A 243 7.44 10.82 4.00
N PHE A 244 7.81 9.79 4.78
CA PHE A 244 9.18 9.26 4.76
C PHE A 244 9.53 8.67 3.40
N THR A 245 8.59 8.00 2.75
CA THR A 245 8.75 7.52 1.37
C THR A 245 9.00 8.68 0.42
N PHE A 246 8.24 9.77 0.52
CA PHE A 246 8.41 10.95 -0.32
C PHE A 246 9.78 11.62 -0.10
N VAL A 247 10.24 11.72 1.14
CA VAL A 247 11.59 12.23 1.45
C VAL A 247 12.67 11.30 0.87
N SER A 248 12.44 9.99 0.90
CA SER A 248 13.42 8.99 0.43
C SER A 248 13.70 9.05 -1.08
N ILE A 249 12.79 9.65 -1.86
CA ILE A 249 12.90 9.74 -3.33
C ILE A 249 13.44 11.09 -3.82
N VAL A 250 13.54 12.10 -2.95
CA VAL A 250 14.15 13.41 -3.27
C VAL A 250 15.55 13.28 -3.88
N PRO A 251 16.43 12.36 -3.46
CA PRO A 251 17.75 12.22 -4.08
C PRO A 251 17.69 11.88 -5.58
N TYR A 252 16.65 11.19 -6.06
CA TYR A 252 16.46 10.98 -7.50
C TYR A 252 16.22 12.30 -8.24
N LEU A 253 15.42 13.21 -7.67
CA LEU A 253 15.20 14.53 -8.26
C LEU A 253 16.48 15.36 -8.28
N ILE A 254 17.28 15.30 -7.20
CA ILE A 254 18.59 15.97 -7.15
C ILE A 254 19.54 15.38 -8.20
N ALA A 255 19.54 14.06 -8.36
CA ALA A 255 20.38 13.34 -9.33
C ALA A 255 20.09 13.76 -10.78
N ALA A 256 18.86 14.22 -11.08
CA ALA A 256 18.54 14.75 -12.40
C ALA A 256 19.26 16.07 -12.72
N CYS A 257 19.63 16.86 -11.70
CA CYS A 257 20.29 18.16 -11.84
C CYS A 257 21.82 18.07 -11.73
N VAL A 258 22.35 16.95 -11.24
CA VAL A 258 23.78 16.73 -11.04
C VAL A 258 24.43 16.25 -12.34
N ARG A 259 25.63 16.75 -12.65
CA ARG A 259 26.41 16.34 -13.84
C ARG A 259 27.46 15.26 -13.59
N ASP A 260 27.86 15.08 -12.34
CA ASP A 260 28.87 14.09 -11.96
C ASP A 260 28.23 12.71 -11.83
N GLU A 261 28.75 11.74 -12.58
CA GLU A 261 28.32 10.34 -12.56
C GLU A 261 28.45 9.73 -11.16
N ASN A 262 29.58 9.96 -10.48
CA ASN A 262 29.85 9.38 -9.16
C ASN A 262 28.88 9.94 -8.12
N LEU A 263 28.64 11.26 -8.16
CA LEU A 263 27.67 11.89 -7.28
C LEU A 263 26.24 11.40 -7.55
N THR A 264 25.90 11.15 -8.82
CA THR A 264 24.61 10.58 -9.22
C THR A 264 24.44 9.17 -8.63
N ARG A 265 25.43 8.29 -8.78
CA ARG A 265 25.41 6.94 -8.20
C ARG A 265 25.26 6.99 -6.67
N ASN A 266 26.01 7.87 -6.01
CA ASN A 266 25.91 8.07 -4.56
C ASN A 266 24.50 8.54 -4.14
N LEU A 267 23.86 9.43 -4.90
CA LEU A 267 22.49 9.86 -4.62
C LEU A 267 21.48 8.71 -4.76
N TYR A 268 21.68 7.80 -5.72
CA TYR A 268 20.85 6.60 -5.85
C TYR A 268 21.05 5.64 -4.66
N TRP A 269 22.28 5.46 -4.18
CA TRP A 269 22.54 4.71 -2.95
C TRP A 269 21.90 5.36 -1.72
N VAL A 270 21.94 6.70 -1.62
CA VAL A 270 21.25 7.44 -0.56
C VAL A 270 19.74 7.23 -0.66
N ALA A 271 19.15 7.30 -1.86
CA ALA A 271 17.73 7.00 -2.05
C ALA A 271 17.39 5.57 -1.61
N PHE A 272 18.18 4.58 -2.02
CA PHE A 272 17.99 3.19 -1.61
C PHE A 272 18.07 3.01 -0.09
N GLY A 273 19.09 3.59 0.55
CA GLY A 273 19.23 3.54 2.01
C GLY A 273 18.08 4.22 2.73
N LEU A 274 17.62 5.38 2.24
CA LEU A 274 16.46 6.08 2.80
C LEU A 274 15.17 5.31 2.59
N GLN A 275 15.00 4.59 1.48
CA GLN A 275 13.83 3.74 1.24
C GLN A 275 13.79 2.56 2.21
N LEU A 276 14.93 1.91 2.47
CA LEU A 276 15.03 0.88 3.50
C LEU A 276 14.72 1.45 4.90
N ALA A 277 15.23 2.64 5.19
CA ALA A 277 14.94 3.33 6.44
C ALA A 277 13.44 3.68 6.56
N ALA A 278 12.79 4.10 5.48
CA ALA A 278 11.37 4.42 5.42
C ALA A 278 10.46 3.22 5.68
N LEU A 279 10.95 1.98 5.51
CA LEU A 279 10.20 0.78 5.90
C LEU A 279 10.13 0.57 7.41
N LEU A 280 11.18 0.97 8.13
CA LEU A 280 11.36 0.63 9.54
C LEU A 280 11.07 1.81 10.46
N ILE A 281 11.61 2.99 10.13
CA ILE A 281 11.59 4.17 11.01
C ILE A 281 10.17 4.65 11.29
N PRO A 282 9.25 4.82 10.31
CA PRO A 282 7.90 5.33 10.59
C PRO A 282 7.15 4.43 11.57
N HIS A 283 7.30 3.11 11.45
CA HIS A 283 6.67 2.17 12.36
C HIS A 283 7.21 2.31 13.80
N GLN A 284 8.52 2.34 13.95
CA GLN A 284 9.15 2.45 15.27
C GLN A 284 8.89 3.81 15.91
N LEU A 285 8.98 4.89 15.12
CA LEU A 285 8.71 6.25 15.57
C LEU A 285 7.26 6.41 16.00
N TYR A 286 6.32 5.95 15.18
CA TYR A 286 4.89 6.02 15.51
C TYR A 286 4.58 5.21 16.77
N ARG A 287 5.10 3.98 16.87
CA ARG A 287 4.97 3.13 18.06
C ARG A 287 5.55 3.79 19.30
N HIS A 288 6.69 4.46 19.19
CA HIS A 288 7.32 5.16 20.31
C HIS A 288 6.48 6.34 20.79
N LEU A 289 6.00 7.17 19.87
CA LEU A 289 5.17 8.36 20.16
C LEU A 289 3.82 7.98 20.78
N HIS A 290 3.21 6.88 20.32
CA HIS A 290 1.86 6.46 20.71
C HIS A 290 1.85 5.28 21.69
N ARG A 291 2.97 4.99 22.38
CA ARG A 291 3.09 3.86 23.31
C ARG A 291 2.10 3.86 24.48
N ARG A 292 1.50 5.02 24.78
CA ARG A 292 0.55 5.23 25.90
C ARG A 292 -0.91 5.34 25.44
N ILE A 293 -1.16 5.23 24.14
CA ILE A 293 -2.49 5.33 23.56
C ILE A 293 -2.97 3.91 23.32
N ASP A 294 -3.97 3.52 24.10
CA ASP A 294 -4.63 2.22 24.02
C ASP A 294 -5.64 2.14 22.88
N ASP A 295 -5.74 3.15 22.01
CA ASP A 295 -6.68 3.13 20.90
C ASP A 295 -6.33 2.04 19.88
N TYR A 296 -7.33 1.22 19.56
CA TYR A 296 -7.15 -0.12 19.00
C TYR A 296 -7.27 -0.17 17.48
N THR A 297 -7.43 0.96 16.80
CA THR A 297 -7.60 0.99 15.34
C THR A 297 -6.27 0.72 14.64
N ARG A 298 -6.10 -0.47 14.05
CA ARG A 298 -4.87 -0.88 13.35
C ARG A 298 -5.14 -1.11 11.88
N ILE A 299 -4.13 -0.86 11.06
CA ILE A 299 -4.18 -1.19 9.64
C ILE A 299 -4.27 -2.70 9.49
N ALA A 300 -5.15 -3.14 8.60
CA ALA A 300 -5.23 -4.55 8.22
C ALA A 300 -4.99 -4.63 6.72
N LEU A 301 -3.98 -5.40 6.33
CA LEU A 301 -3.72 -5.65 4.92
C LEU A 301 -4.56 -6.84 4.47
N ASN A 302 -5.10 -6.74 3.26
CA ASN A 302 -5.70 -7.88 2.59
C ASN A 302 -4.57 -8.80 2.14
N ILE A 303 -4.27 -9.80 2.98
CA ILE A 303 -3.17 -10.76 2.74
C ILE A 303 -3.40 -11.58 1.47
N GLU A 304 -4.66 -11.87 1.12
CA GLU A 304 -4.97 -12.67 -0.06
C GLU A 304 -4.55 -11.93 -1.33
N LEU A 305 -4.83 -10.62 -1.39
CA LEU A 305 -4.41 -9.78 -2.50
C LEU A 305 -2.89 -9.67 -2.58
N VAL A 306 -2.22 -9.50 -1.44
CA VAL A 306 -0.75 -9.42 -1.42
C VAL A 306 -0.14 -10.71 -1.95
N VAL A 307 -0.59 -11.87 -1.45
CA VAL A 307 -0.12 -13.18 -1.91
C VAL A 307 -0.38 -13.36 -3.40
N GLU A 308 -1.60 -13.07 -3.87
CA GLU A 308 -1.94 -13.15 -5.30
C GLU A 308 -1.01 -12.28 -6.16
N LYS A 309 -0.66 -11.07 -5.71
CA LYS A 309 0.28 -10.19 -6.43
C LYS A 309 1.70 -10.73 -6.49
N TYR A 310 2.21 -11.27 -5.39
CA TYR A 310 3.52 -11.91 -5.38
C TYR A 310 3.55 -13.19 -6.21
N GLU A 311 2.47 -13.97 -6.21
CA GLU A 311 2.33 -15.18 -7.04
C GLU A 311 2.33 -14.84 -8.52
N VAL A 312 1.53 -13.86 -8.95
CA VAL A 312 1.48 -13.39 -10.33
C VAL A 312 2.84 -12.84 -10.76
N LEU A 313 3.46 -11.98 -9.94
CA LEU A 313 4.79 -11.44 -10.23
C LEU A 313 5.82 -12.57 -10.39
N THR A 314 5.83 -13.54 -9.47
CA THR A 314 6.76 -14.68 -9.52
C THR A 314 6.52 -15.54 -10.76
N MET A 315 5.25 -15.81 -11.11
CA MET A 315 4.89 -16.58 -12.29
C MET A 315 5.37 -15.91 -13.57
N ILE A 316 5.19 -14.59 -13.70
CA ILE A 316 5.63 -13.85 -14.88
C ILE A 316 7.17 -13.81 -14.95
N VAL A 317 7.86 -13.53 -13.83
CA VAL A 317 9.34 -13.53 -13.79
C VAL A 317 9.91 -14.90 -14.13
N LEU A 318 9.33 -15.99 -13.62
CA LEU A 318 9.73 -17.34 -13.98
C LEU A 318 9.46 -17.65 -15.46
N GLY A 319 8.30 -17.21 -15.98
CA GLY A 319 7.95 -17.34 -17.40
C GLY A 319 8.97 -16.66 -18.31
N GLU A 320 9.31 -15.40 -18.01
CA GLU A 320 10.32 -14.64 -18.76
C GLU A 320 11.71 -15.29 -18.67
N THR A 321 12.08 -15.79 -17.48
CA THR A 321 13.34 -16.53 -17.29
C THR A 321 13.37 -17.81 -18.13
N MET A 322 12.28 -18.58 -18.16
CA MET A 322 12.18 -19.79 -18.99
C MET A 322 12.25 -19.49 -20.48
N ILE A 323 11.56 -18.43 -20.94
CA ILE A 323 11.64 -17.96 -22.33
C ILE A 323 13.10 -17.60 -22.68
N GLY A 324 13.77 -16.83 -21.81
CA GLY A 324 15.18 -16.51 -21.95
C GLY A 324 16.05 -17.76 -22.09
N LEU A 325 15.87 -18.76 -21.22
CA LEU A 325 16.61 -20.03 -21.30
C LEU A 325 16.33 -20.81 -22.58
N LEU A 326 15.08 -20.90 -23.02
CA LEU A 326 14.67 -21.70 -24.18
C LEU A 326 15.18 -21.11 -25.50
N PHE A 327 14.99 -19.81 -25.72
CA PHE A 327 15.36 -19.18 -26.99
C PHE A 327 16.86 -18.96 -27.13
N GLU A 328 17.56 -18.86 -26.01
CA GLU A 328 18.95 -18.42 -25.99
C GLU A 328 19.92 -19.54 -25.62
N GLY A 329 19.46 -20.52 -24.85
CA GLY A 329 20.10 -21.82 -24.76
C GLY A 329 20.02 -22.56 -26.10
N GLY A 330 18.91 -22.44 -26.82
CA GLY A 330 18.72 -23.08 -28.13
C GLY A 330 19.57 -22.51 -29.27
N SER A 331 20.04 -21.26 -29.18
CA SER A 331 20.88 -20.64 -30.21
C SER A 331 22.36 -21.00 -30.13
N LYS A 332 22.77 -21.73 -29.08
CA LYS A 332 24.16 -22.19 -28.85
C LYS A 332 24.36 -23.70 -29.07
N PHE A 333 23.33 -24.42 -29.52
CA PHE A 333 23.39 -25.83 -29.93
C PHE A 333 23.08 -25.96 -31.43
#